data_AF-A0A3A9EZM3-F1
#
_entry.id   AF-A0A3A9EZM3-F1
#
_cell.length_a   1.000
_cell.length_b   1.000
_cell.length_c   1.000
_cell.angle_alpha   90.00
_cell.angle_beta   90.00
_cell.angle_gamma   90.00
#
_symmetry.space_group_name_H-M   'P 1'
#
loop_
_entity.id
_entity.type
_entity.pdbx_description
1 polymer ?
#
loop_
_entity_poly.entity_id
_entity_poly.type
_entity_poly.pdbx_seq_one_letter_code
_entity_poly.pdbx_strand_id
1 'polypeptide(L)'
;MNNNIEVLEEVLDVLEDERKHFLDLVNQNEFRMEEINSYLRELSKSEDEDFKVFSPRNVENMHREQIEADVSEKKKYEEENKEYLKKISFLKKLIDKVNIVIANLQYEEEPDIPEENKNEDKDTLESDHIAHQILNCVSFIIPDADRAKVELTALAKKLSDDTIYRK
;
A
#
# COMPACT_ATOMS: atom_id res chain seq x y z
N MET A 1 -8.20 22.47 17.40
CA MET A 1 -8.69 21.40 16.50
C MET A 1 -7.78 20.16 16.55
N ASN A 2 -6.56 20.26 17.11
CA ASN A 2 -5.64 19.14 17.38
C ASN A 2 -6.29 17.89 17.97
N ASN A 3 -7.19 18.01 18.96
CA ASN A 3 -7.84 16.83 19.55
C ASN A 3 -8.67 16.03 18.52
N ASN A 4 -9.20 16.65 17.45
CA ASN A 4 -9.94 15.94 16.41
C ASN A 4 -8.99 15.19 15.47
N ILE A 5 -7.81 15.75 15.20
CA ILE A 5 -6.78 15.09 14.39
C ILE A 5 -6.21 13.90 15.17
N GLU A 6 -5.88 14.09 16.45
CA GLU A 6 -5.40 13.03 17.34
C GLU A 6 -6.40 11.86 17.43
N VAL A 7 -7.70 12.14 17.59
CA VAL A 7 -8.75 11.10 17.57
C VAL A 7 -8.83 10.38 16.22
N LEU A 8 -8.62 11.09 15.09
CA LEU A 8 -8.64 10.47 13.78
C LEU A 8 -7.39 9.61 13.53
N GLU A 9 -6.24 10.00 14.08
CA GLU A 9 -5.01 9.20 14.08
C GLU A 9 -5.18 7.92 14.92
N GLU A 10 -5.80 8.00 16.11
CA GLU A 10 -6.15 6.82 16.91
C GLU A 10 -7.10 5.87 16.15
N VAL A 11 -8.09 6.43 15.45
CA VAL A 11 -9.00 5.63 14.60
C VAL A 11 -8.24 4.98 13.44
N LEU A 12 -7.27 5.69 12.86
CA LEU A 12 -6.42 5.15 11.80
C LEU A 12 -5.64 3.93 12.29
N ASP A 13 -5.00 4.05 13.46
CA ASP A 13 -4.25 2.95 14.09
C ASP A 13 -5.11 1.71 14.30
N VAL A 14 -6.32 1.89 14.85
CA VAL A 14 -7.28 0.77 15.04
C VAL A 14 -7.65 0.10 13.72
N LEU A 15 -7.90 0.89 12.66
CA LEU A 15 -8.23 0.35 11.34
C LEU A 15 -7.03 -0.38 10.71
N GLU A 16 -5.81 0.10 10.91
CA GLU A 16 -4.60 -0.55 10.43
C GLU A 16 -4.32 -1.86 11.15
N ASP A 17 -4.50 -1.89 12.48
CA ASP A 17 -4.39 -3.10 13.29
C ASP A 17 -5.43 -4.15 12.89
N GLU A 18 -6.68 -3.74 12.67
CA GLU A 18 -7.73 -4.65 12.20
C GLU A 18 -7.41 -5.18 10.79
N ARG A 19 -6.90 -4.33 9.90
CA ARG A 19 -6.47 -4.75 8.56
C ARG A 19 -5.34 -5.77 8.64
N LYS A 20 -4.36 -5.54 9.51
CA LYS A 20 -3.23 -6.44 9.75
C LYS A 20 -3.71 -7.78 10.33
N HIS A 21 -4.65 -7.75 11.27
CA HIS A 21 -5.24 -8.96 11.83
C HIS A 21 -5.88 -9.85 10.74
N PHE A 22 -6.67 -9.28 9.83
CA PHE A 22 -7.23 -10.06 8.72
C PHE A 22 -6.16 -10.57 7.76
N LEU A 23 -5.09 -9.80 7.52
CA LEU A 23 -3.98 -10.25 6.70
C LEU A 23 -3.27 -11.45 7.34
N ASP A 24 -3.06 -11.43 8.65
CA ASP A 24 -2.45 -12.53 9.39
C ASP A 24 -3.32 -13.80 9.31
N LEU A 25 -4.65 -13.68 9.39
CA LEU A 25 -5.57 -14.81 9.19
C LEU A 25 -5.48 -15.40 7.78
N VAL A 26 -5.40 -14.55 6.75
CA VAL A 26 -5.21 -15.01 5.36
C VAL A 26 -3.92 -15.81 5.22
N ASN A 27 -2.81 -15.29 5.78
CA ASN A 27 -1.51 -15.95 5.73
C ASN A 27 -1.52 -17.29 6.47
N GLN A 28 -2.18 -17.37 7.63
CA GLN A 28 -2.33 -18.62 8.37
C GLN A 28 -3.10 -19.67 7.57
N ASN A 29 -4.21 -19.26 6.96
CA ASN A 29 -5.01 -20.13 6.10
C ASN A 29 -4.21 -20.59 4.87
N GLU A 30 -3.43 -19.70 4.24
CA GLU A 30 -2.54 -20.06 3.12
C GLU A 30 -1.49 -21.10 3.52
N PHE A 31 -0.88 -20.93 4.70
CA PHE A 31 0.06 -21.91 5.24
C PHE A 31 -0.60 -23.27 5.44
N ARG A 32 -1.79 -23.31 6.06
CA ARG A 32 -2.55 -24.56 6.25
C ARG A 32 -2.90 -25.25 4.94
N MET A 33 -3.34 -24.48 3.93
CA MET A 33 -3.63 -25.03 2.62
C MET A 33 -2.38 -25.61 1.95
N GLU A 34 -1.21 -25.00 2.15
CA GLU A 34 0.05 -25.51 1.61
C GLU A 34 0.55 -26.77 2.32
N GLU A 35 0.33 -26.89 3.64
CA GLU A 35 0.55 -28.15 4.37
C GLU A 35 -0.31 -29.28 3.78
N ILE A 36 -1.61 -29.03 3.59
CA ILE A 36 -2.54 -29.98 2.96
C ILE A 36 -2.06 -30.36 1.54
N ASN A 37 -1.72 -29.37 0.71
CA ASN A 37 -1.23 -29.63 -0.65
C ASN A 37 0.06 -30.45 -0.66
N SER A 38 0.93 -30.25 0.33
CA SER A 38 2.19 -30.99 0.45
C SER A 38 1.92 -32.45 0.81
N TYR A 39 1.07 -32.69 1.80
CA TYR A 39 0.62 -34.03 2.18
C TYR A 39 -0.02 -34.78 1.00
N LEU A 40 -0.97 -34.16 0.28
CA LEU A 40 -1.61 -34.77 -0.88
C LEU A 40 -0.61 -35.09 -2.00
N ARG A 41 0.39 -34.24 -2.22
CA ARG A 41 1.48 -34.50 -3.19
C ARG A 41 2.39 -35.64 -2.76
N GLU A 42 2.67 -35.79 -1.46
CA GLU A 42 3.46 -36.90 -0.93
C GLU A 42 2.73 -38.24 -1.11
N LEU A 43 1.44 -38.29 -0.76
CA LEU A 43 0.60 -39.47 -0.99
C LEU A 43 0.62 -39.88 -2.46
N SER A 44 0.45 -38.91 -3.38
CA SER A 44 0.46 -39.18 -4.82
C SER A 44 1.81 -39.72 -5.32
N LYS A 45 2.93 -39.41 -4.67
CA LYS A 45 4.27 -39.88 -5.08
C LYS A 45 4.69 -41.21 -4.46
N SER A 46 3.93 -41.73 -3.50
CA SER A 46 4.34 -42.87 -2.67
C SER A 46 4.18 -44.24 -3.33
N GLU A 47 3.45 -44.33 -4.45
CA GLU A 47 3.22 -45.58 -5.19
C GLU A 47 3.63 -45.48 -6.66
N ASP A 48 3.97 -46.64 -7.25
CA ASP A 48 4.19 -46.79 -8.69
C ASP A 48 2.88 -46.58 -9.48
N GLU A 49 2.97 -46.01 -10.68
CA GLU A 49 1.79 -45.66 -11.51
C GLU A 49 0.86 -46.86 -11.78
N ASP A 50 1.41 -48.05 -12.01
CA ASP A 50 0.61 -49.26 -12.23
C ASP A 50 -0.22 -49.63 -10.98
N PHE A 51 0.30 -49.41 -9.78
CA PHE A 51 -0.44 -49.63 -8.54
C PHE A 51 -1.53 -48.58 -8.33
N LYS A 52 -1.29 -47.32 -8.70
CA LYS A 52 -2.31 -46.26 -8.62
C LYS A 52 -3.53 -46.58 -9.47
N VAL A 53 -3.34 -47.11 -10.69
CA VAL A 53 -4.44 -47.35 -11.62
C VAL A 53 -5.16 -48.68 -11.37
N PHE A 54 -4.40 -49.74 -11.04
CA PHE A 54 -4.94 -51.09 -11.06
C PHE A 54 -5.13 -51.72 -9.68
N SER A 55 -4.55 -51.15 -8.61
CA SER A 55 -4.74 -51.69 -7.26
C SER A 55 -6.02 -51.14 -6.61
N PRO A 56 -6.97 -52.01 -6.21
CA PRO A 56 -8.09 -51.60 -5.36
C PRO A 56 -7.65 -51.12 -3.97
N ARG A 57 -6.37 -51.37 -3.61
CA ARG A 57 -5.73 -50.92 -2.36
C ARG A 57 -4.66 -49.84 -2.62
N ASN A 58 -4.83 -49.04 -3.67
CA ASN A 58 -3.96 -47.89 -3.88
C ASN A 58 -4.07 -46.89 -2.71
N VAL A 59 -3.05 -46.07 -2.54
CA VAL A 59 -2.95 -45.07 -1.46
C VAL A 59 -4.13 -44.09 -1.47
N GLU A 60 -4.65 -43.74 -2.65
CA GLU A 60 -5.83 -42.88 -2.77
C GLU A 60 -7.09 -43.52 -2.17
N ASN A 61 -7.36 -44.81 -2.45
CA ASN A 61 -8.50 -45.51 -1.88
C ASN A 61 -8.30 -45.81 -0.38
N MET A 62 -7.07 -46.10 0.05
CA MET A 62 -6.77 -46.36 1.46
C MET A 62 -6.94 -45.13 2.34
N HIS A 63 -6.56 -43.94 1.83
CA HIS A 63 -6.63 -42.67 2.55
C HIS A 63 -7.82 -41.81 2.11
N ARG A 64 -8.78 -42.39 1.39
CA ARG A 64 -9.88 -41.65 0.74
C ARG A 64 -10.64 -40.72 1.68
N GLU A 65 -11.02 -41.19 2.86
CA GLU A 65 -11.76 -40.38 3.83
C GLU A 65 -10.94 -39.18 4.32
N GLN A 66 -9.64 -39.37 4.55
CA GLN A 66 -8.75 -38.29 4.96
C GLN A 66 -8.53 -37.29 3.82
N ILE A 67 -8.34 -37.78 2.59
CA ILE A 67 -8.19 -36.93 1.40
C ILE A 67 -9.46 -36.09 1.19
N GLU A 68 -10.64 -36.70 1.28
CA GLU A 68 -11.91 -35.99 1.16
C GLU A 68 -12.09 -34.94 2.28
N ALA A 69 -11.68 -35.26 3.52
CA ALA A 69 -11.70 -34.32 4.63
C ALA A 69 -10.75 -33.13 4.40
N ASP A 70 -9.50 -33.39 4.01
CA ASP A 70 -8.48 -32.37 3.75
C ASP A 70 -8.88 -31.45 2.59
N VAL A 71 -9.46 -32.02 1.51
CA VAL A 71 -9.99 -31.24 0.39
C VAL A 71 -11.16 -30.36 0.83
N SER A 72 -12.06 -30.89 1.67
CA SER A 72 -13.16 -30.08 2.21
C SER A 72 -12.66 -28.99 3.15
N GLU A 73 -11.62 -29.24 3.95
CA GLU A 73 -11.03 -28.27 4.86
C GLU A 73 -10.34 -27.15 4.07
N LYS A 74 -9.52 -27.50 3.07
CA LYS A 74 -8.92 -26.54 2.15
C LYS A 74 -9.96 -25.62 1.51
N LYS A 75 -11.08 -26.18 1.06
CA LYS A 75 -12.17 -25.38 0.47
C LYS A 75 -12.75 -24.36 1.46
N LYS A 76 -12.86 -24.71 2.75
CA LYS A 76 -13.31 -23.76 3.78
C LYS A 76 -12.32 -22.61 3.93
N TYR A 77 -11.01 -22.90 4.00
CA TYR A 77 -9.98 -21.86 4.07
C TYR A 77 -9.99 -20.95 2.82
N GLU A 78 -10.25 -21.49 1.62
CA GLU A 78 -10.40 -20.69 0.41
C GLU A 78 -11.62 -19.75 0.46
N GLU A 79 -12.74 -20.21 1.02
CA GLU A 79 -13.96 -19.40 1.20
C GLU A 79 -13.74 -18.31 2.25
N GLU A 80 -13.15 -18.64 3.40
CA GLU A 80 -12.78 -17.69 4.44
C GLU A 80 -11.81 -16.62 3.93
N ASN A 81 -10.77 -17.01 3.19
CA ASN A 81 -9.82 -16.05 2.61
C ASN A 81 -10.50 -15.08 1.64
N LYS A 82 -11.49 -15.54 0.85
CA LYS A 82 -12.28 -14.62 0.02
C LYS A 82 -13.04 -13.59 0.84
N GLU A 83 -13.53 -13.96 2.02
CA GLU A 83 -14.20 -13.03 2.93
C GLU A 83 -13.22 -12.06 3.58
N TYR A 84 -12.10 -12.55 4.09
CA TYR A 84 -11.07 -11.71 4.70
C TYR A 84 -10.49 -10.70 3.70
N LEU A 85 -10.24 -11.11 2.46
CA LEU A 85 -9.78 -10.20 1.41
C LEU A 85 -10.81 -9.09 1.09
N LYS A 86 -12.11 -9.42 1.13
CA LYS A 86 -13.17 -8.38 1.02
C LYS A 86 -13.09 -7.40 2.18
N LYS A 87 -12.95 -7.88 3.42
CA LYS A 87 -12.81 -7.04 4.62
C LYS A 87 -11.58 -6.14 4.54
N ILE A 88 -10.42 -6.68 4.15
CA ILE A 88 -9.18 -5.93 3.93
C ILE A 88 -9.40 -4.81 2.90
N SER A 89 -10.06 -5.13 1.77
CA SER A 89 -10.33 -4.14 0.73
C SER A 89 -11.25 -3.01 1.20
N PHE A 90 -12.20 -3.32 2.10
CA PHE A 90 -13.09 -2.35 2.70
C PHE A 90 -12.35 -1.46 3.71
N LEU A 91 -11.56 -2.05 4.60
CA LEU A 91 -10.72 -1.32 5.57
C LEU A 91 -9.75 -0.38 4.86
N LYS A 92 -9.13 -0.82 3.76
CA LYS A 92 -8.27 0.05 2.94
C LYS A 92 -9.01 1.30 2.45
N LYS A 93 -10.24 1.14 1.93
CA LYS A 93 -11.06 2.29 1.49
C LYS A 93 -11.44 3.22 2.64
N LEU A 94 -11.63 2.69 3.85
CA LEU A 94 -11.91 3.50 5.04
C LEU A 94 -10.67 4.29 5.47
N ILE A 95 -9.52 3.62 5.55
CA ILE A 95 -8.21 4.23 5.83
C ILE A 95 -7.95 5.38 4.84
N ASP A 96 -8.14 5.14 3.54
CA ASP A 96 -7.95 6.16 2.51
C ASP A 96 -8.86 7.38 2.74
N LYS A 97 -10.12 7.17 3.14
CA LYS A 97 -11.06 8.26 3.46
C LYS A 97 -10.67 9.02 4.72
N VAL A 98 -10.24 8.33 5.77
CA VAL A 98 -9.80 8.97 7.03
C VAL A 98 -8.56 9.82 6.76
N ASN A 99 -7.60 9.31 5.97
CA ASN A 99 -6.43 10.07 5.56
C ASN A 99 -6.79 11.34 4.78
N ILE A 100 -7.79 11.28 3.88
CA ILE A 100 -8.28 12.48 3.17
C ILE A 100 -8.86 13.50 4.16
N VAL A 101 -9.63 13.05 5.16
CA VAL A 101 -10.19 13.94 6.17
C VAL A 101 -9.10 14.58 7.03
N ILE A 102 -8.12 13.80 7.48
CA ILE A 102 -6.96 14.32 8.24
C ILE A 102 -6.23 15.37 7.40
N ALA A 103 -5.92 15.08 6.14
CA ALA A 103 -5.26 16.03 5.25
C ALA A 103 -6.06 17.33 5.10
N ASN A 104 -7.36 17.25 4.85
CA ASN A 104 -8.21 18.45 4.71
C ASN A 104 -8.26 19.28 6.00
N LEU A 105 -8.31 18.64 7.18
CA LEU A 105 -8.30 19.33 8.47
C LEU A 105 -6.96 20.01 8.75
N GLN A 106 -5.85 19.44 8.28
CA GLN A 106 -4.53 20.07 8.35
C GLN A 106 -4.42 21.28 7.39
N TYR A 107 -5.10 21.26 6.25
CA TYR A 107 -5.17 22.40 5.32
C TYR A 107 -6.10 23.53 5.81
N GLU A 108 -7.17 23.23 6.54
CA GLU A 108 -8.02 24.26 7.18
C GLU A 108 -7.32 24.99 8.36
N GLU A 109 -6.18 24.49 8.83
CA GLU A 109 -5.34 25.15 9.84
C GLU A 109 -4.34 26.15 9.25
N GLU A 110 -4.24 26.34 7.93
CA GLU A 110 -3.63 27.56 7.38
C GLU A 110 -4.58 28.74 7.69
N PRO A 111 -4.19 29.70 8.55
CA PRO A 111 -5.03 30.85 8.80
C PRO A 111 -5.19 31.64 7.50
N ASP A 112 -6.44 32.01 7.17
CA ASP A 112 -6.73 33.23 6.42
C ASP A 112 -5.92 34.35 7.10
N ILE A 113 -4.78 34.71 6.52
CA ILE A 113 -3.97 35.83 7.00
C ILE A 113 -4.78 37.08 6.69
N PRO A 114 -5.30 37.84 7.68
CA PRO A 114 -5.66 39.21 7.41
C PRO A 114 -4.34 39.93 7.12
N GLU A 115 -4.23 40.53 5.93
CA GLU A 115 -3.14 41.42 5.57
C GLU A 115 -2.95 42.46 6.67
N GLU A 116 -2.03 42.24 7.61
CA GLU A 116 -1.31 43.30 8.29
C GLU A 116 -0.17 42.75 9.16
N ASN A 117 1.05 43.11 8.76
CA ASN A 117 2.26 43.20 9.56
C ASN A 117 2.79 41.92 10.22
N LYS A 118 3.63 41.16 9.49
CA LYS A 118 4.96 40.75 10.01
C LYS A 118 5.98 40.69 8.88
N ASN A 119 7.01 41.52 8.99
CA ASN A 119 8.25 41.37 8.25
C ASN A 119 8.97 40.13 8.78
N GLU A 120 8.69 38.95 8.22
CA GLU A 120 9.51 37.75 8.41
C GLU A 120 9.89 37.19 7.02
N ASP A 121 11.18 37.34 6.72
CA ASP A 121 12.04 36.64 5.77
C ASP A 121 11.56 36.45 4.33
N LYS A 122 11.78 37.51 3.53
CA LYS A 122 11.70 37.50 2.05
C LYS A 122 12.54 36.40 1.38
N ASP A 123 13.59 35.93 2.07
CA ASP A 123 14.54 34.92 1.59
C ASP A 123 13.96 33.50 1.54
N THR A 124 13.03 33.13 2.43
CA THR A 124 12.43 31.79 2.47
C THR A 124 11.33 31.63 1.41
N LEU A 125 10.56 32.69 1.16
CA LEU A 125 9.56 32.74 0.10
C LEU A 125 10.18 32.62 -1.31
N GLU A 126 11.36 33.22 -1.53
CA GLU A 126 12.09 33.08 -2.80
C GLU A 126 12.64 31.66 -2.97
N SER A 127 13.14 31.02 -1.90
CA SER A 127 13.61 29.63 -1.98
C SER A 127 12.48 28.64 -2.28
N ASP A 128 11.31 28.84 -1.68
CA ASP A 128 10.15 27.97 -1.91
C ASP A 128 9.57 28.15 -3.32
N HIS A 129 9.59 29.38 -3.85
CA HIS A 129 9.18 29.65 -5.22
C HIS A 129 10.11 28.98 -6.24
N ILE A 130 11.42 29.00 -6.00
CA ILE A 130 12.42 28.35 -6.86
C ILE A 130 12.28 26.82 -6.79
N ALA A 131 12.06 26.26 -5.60
CA ALA A 131 11.83 24.81 -5.43
C ALA A 131 10.59 24.34 -6.22
N HIS A 132 9.51 25.11 -6.19
CA HIS A 132 8.30 24.82 -6.95
C HIS A 132 8.52 24.90 -8.47
N GLN A 133 9.30 25.89 -8.94
CA GLN A 133 9.65 26.01 -10.36
C GLN A 133 10.52 24.84 -10.86
N ILE A 134 11.45 24.35 -10.04
CA ILE A 134 12.26 23.16 -10.35
C ILE A 134 11.36 21.93 -10.46
N LEU A 135 10.44 21.74 -9.51
CA LEU A 135 9.52 20.60 -9.51
C LEU A 135 8.62 20.57 -10.75
N ASN A 136 8.14 21.75 -11.17
CA ASN A 136 7.37 21.90 -12.41
C ASN A 136 8.21 21.55 -13.65
N CYS A 137 9.49 21.97 -13.71
CA CYS A 137 10.38 21.59 -14.82
C CYS A 137 10.62 20.07 -14.88
N VAL A 138 10.71 19.40 -13.73
CA VAL A 138 10.89 17.94 -13.66
C VAL A 138 9.71 17.20 -14.27
N SER A 139 8.49 17.72 -14.14
CA SER A 139 7.29 17.15 -14.76
C SER A 139 7.33 17.13 -16.30
N PHE A 140 8.14 18.01 -16.91
CA PHE A 140 8.30 18.09 -18.36
C PHE A 140 9.45 17.24 -18.91
N ILE A 141 10.30 16.63 -18.07
CA ILE A 141 11.48 15.86 -18.53
C ILE A 141 11.09 14.66 -19.41
N ILE A 142 10.01 13.97 -19.06
CA ILE A 142 9.51 12.80 -19.80
C ILE A 142 8.72 13.20 -21.05
N PRO A 143 7.75 14.14 -20.99
CA PRO A 143 6.95 14.49 -22.16
C PRO A 143 7.64 15.46 -23.15
N ASP A 144 8.55 16.33 -22.70
CA ASP A 144 9.22 17.33 -23.54
C ASP A 144 10.58 17.76 -22.94
N ALA A 145 11.60 16.97 -23.22
CA ALA A 145 12.94 17.15 -22.68
C ALA A 145 13.62 18.45 -23.13
N ASP A 146 13.31 18.95 -24.34
CA ASP A 146 13.89 20.19 -24.86
C ASP A 146 13.32 21.41 -24.11
N ARG A 147 12.02 21.40 -23.84
CA ARG A 147 11.38 22.43 -23.01
C ARG A 147 11.90 22.42 -21.58
N ALA A 148 11.99 21.25 -20.96
CA ALA A 148 12.54 21.12 -19.60
C ALA A 148 13.97 21.66 -19.51
N LYS A 149 14.80 21.41 -20.53
CA LYS A 149 16.18 21.91 -20.60
C LYS A 149 16.24 23.43 -20.72
N VAL A 150 15.38 24.04 -21.55
CA VAL A 150 15.32 25.51 -21.71
C VAL A 150 14.88 26.18 -20.40
N GLU A 151 13.84 25.67 -19.76
CA GLU A 151 13.31 26.24 -18.52
C GLU A 151 14.29 26.08 -17.34
N LEU A 152 14.94 24.92 -17.18
CA LEU A 152 15.98 24.71 -16.17
C LEU A 152 17.22 25.58 -16.40
N THR A 153 17.61 25.81 -17.66
CA THR A 153 18.75 26.69 -17.99
C THR A 153 18.40 28.15 -17.67
N ALA A 154 17.16 28.58 -17.90
CA ALA A 154 16.70 29.91 -17.54
C ALA A 154 16.64 30.12 -16.02
N LEU A 155 16.21 29.10 -15.26
CA LEU A 155 16.22 29.10 -13.79
C LEU A 155 17.64 29.16 -13.23
N ALA A 156 18.56 28.35 -13.78
CA ALA A 156 19.97 28.36 -13.38
C ALA A 156 20.62 29.73 -13.60
N LYS A 157 20.28 30.42 -14.70
CA LYS A 157 20.77 31.77 -14.98
C LYS A 157 20.24 32.81 -14.00
N LYS A 158 18.94 32.76 -13.66
CA LYS A 158 18.35 33.64 -12.63
C LYS A 158 19.03 33.47 -11.27
N LEU A 159 19.24 32.21 -10.85
CA LEU A 159 19.96 31.87 -9.62
C LEU A 159 21.40 32.40 -9.61
N SER A 160 22.12 32.31 -10.74
CA SER A 160 23.49 32.84 -10.85
C SER A 160 23.55 34.37 -10.85
N ASP A 161 22.55 35.03 -11.43
CA ASP A 161 22.48 36.50 -11.45
C ASP A 161 22.15 37.04 -10.05
N ASP A 162 21.26 36.38 -9.29
CA ASP A 162 20.91 36.77 -7.91
C ASP A 162 22.06 36.59 -6.91
N THR A 163 22.97 35.64 -7.15
CA THR A 163 24.17 35.47 -6.29
C THR A 163 25.22 36.56 -6.50
N ILE A 164 25.19 37.27 -7.62
CA ILE A 164 26.15 38.36 -7.93
C ILE A 164 25.76 39.66 -7.20
N TYR A 165 24.48 39.86 -6.88
CA TYR A 165 23.99 41.05 -6.17
C TYR A 165 23.99 40.93 -4.63
N ARG A 166 24.35 39.76 -4.06
CA ARG A 166 24.48 39.52 -2.60
C ARG A 166 25.91 39.71 -2.03
N LYS A 167 26.79 40.49 -2.70
CA LYS A 167 28.13 40.83 -2.20
C LYS A 167 28.24 42.27 -1.70
#